data_AF-A0A8D8PHI8-F1
#
_entry.id   AF-A0A8D8PHI8-F1
#
_cell.length_a   1.000
_cell.length_b   1.000
_cell.length_c   1.000
_cell.angle_alpha   90.00
_cell.angle_beta   90.00
_cell.angle_gamma   90.00
#
_symmetry.space_group_name_H-M   'P 1'
#
loop_
_entity.id
_entity.type
_entity.pdbx_description
1 polymer ?
#
loop_
_entity_poly.entity_id
_entity_poly.type
_entity_poly.pdbx_seq_one_letter_code
_entity_poly.pdbx_strand_id
1 'polypeptide(L)'
;IMKVLITGPADTPYANGCFEFDVYFPPDYPNSPMMINLETTGRNTVRFNPNLYNDGKVCLSVLNTWHGRPEEKWNAHTSSFLQVLVSIQSLILVPEPYFNEPGFERSRGTPSGTHSSREYNSNIYQACVRYAMLEQLKNPCPCFKDVIHTHFWLKRNEICAQIEDWIAELSKPLQNERTGRTISFNAMVLRRQYRQLREELTKLAPPEGGDLTEIDYPFNTGITPTTPAVDPTSAVTVGSTPPGKDLPADKDIDDDENDEDPVQDFGEDEDNEVIVKPDEEIAAAAAAAAAELAAAQDENADLSPEEIVLSMV
;
A
#
# COMPACT_ATOMS: atom_id res chain seq x y z
N ILE A 1 15.30 4.20 21.15
CA ILE A 1 14.06 3.83 20.43
C ILE A 1 13.72 5.03 19.57
N MET A 2 13.45 4.80 18.29
CA MET A 2 12.93 5.79 17.35
C MET A 2 11.70 5.17 16.66
N LYS A 3 10.91 6.03 16.03
CA LYS A 3 9.83 5.61 15.14
C LYS A 3 10.01 6.39 13.84
N VAL A 4 9.72 5.77 12.70
CA VAL A 4 9.82 6.40 11.38
C VAL A 4 8.53 6.24 10.61
N LEU A 5 8.17 7.25 9.83
CA LEU A 5 7.13 7.18 8.81
C LEU A 5 7.79 7.30 7.44
N ILE A 6 7.51 6.36 6.53
CA ILE A 6 7.92 6.45 5.14
C ILE A 6 6.65 6.54 4.29
N THR A 7 6.54 7.58 3.47
CA THR A 7 5.51 7.65 2.42
C THR A 7 5.94 6.80 1.23
N GLY A 8 5.02 5.99 0.70
CA GLY A 8 5.30 5.13 -0.46
C GLY A 8 5.65 5.95 -1.71
N PRO A 9 6.72 5.61 -2.45
CA PRO A 9 7.15 6.35 -3.64
C PRO A 9 6.09 6.35 -4.75
N ALA A 10 6.08 7.42 -5.56
CA ALA A 10 5.27 7.52 -6.77
C ALA A 10 5.58 6.39 -7.77
N ASP A 11 4.63 6.08 -8.66
CA ASP A 11 4.72 4.99 -9.65
C ASP A 11 4.91 3.58 -9.06
N THR A 12 4.59 3.38 -7.77
CA THR A 12 4.62 2.09 -7.07
C THR A 12 3.25 1.72 -6.51
N PRO A 13 2.95 0.43 -6.23
CA PRO A 13 1.71 0.05 -5.55
C PRO A 13 1.63 0.53 -4.10
N TYR A 14 2.68 1.15 -3.58
CA TYR A 14 2.76 1.77 -2.26
C TYR A 14 2.43 3.27 -2.27
N ALA A 15 2.38 3.90 -3.46
CA ALA A 15 2.34 5.35 -3.64
C ALA A 15 1.35 6.07 -2.71
N ASN A 16 1.82 7.13 -2.06
CA ASN A 16 1.09 7.96 -1.09
C ASN A 16 0.58 7.23 0.18
N GLY A 17 0.81 5.93 0.35
CA GLY A 17 0.57 5.23 1.61
C GLY A 17 1.59 5.63 2.69
N CYS A 18 1.13 5.76 3.93
CA CYS A 18 1.94 6.04 5.11
C CYS A 18 2.33 4.73 5.84
N PHE A 19 3.61 4.39 5.81
CA PHE A 19 4.16 3.16 6.41
C PHE A 19 4.96 3.49 7.67
N GLU A 20 4.50 3.01 8.83
CA GLU A 20 5.15 3.21 10.11
C GLU A 20 6.14 2.09 10.42
N PHE A 21 7.28 2.47 10.99
CA PHE A 21 8.32 1.55 11.44
C PHE A 21 8.77 1.87 12.86
N ASP A 22 8.87 0.85 13.71
CA ASP A 22 9.53 0.93 15.01
C ASP A 22 11.02 0.60 14.87
N VAL A 23 11.89 1.34 15.56
CA VAL A 23 13.36 1.23 15.44
C VAL A 23 14.05 1.19 16.79
N TYR A 24 14.90 0.18 16.99
CA TYR A 24 15.69 -0.01 18.19
C TYR A 24 17.18 -0.17 17.86
N PHE A 25 18.00 0.68 18.48
CA PHE A 25 19.45 0.60 18.40
C PHE A 25 19.94 -0.25 19.58
N PRO A 26 20.61 -1.40 19.34
CA PRO A 26 21.06 -2.27 20.41
C PRO A 26 22.25 -1.67 21.20
N PRO A 27 22.55 -2.16 22.42
CA PRO A 27 23.60 -1.60 23.27
C PRO A 27 25.01 -1.67 22.68
N ASP A 28 25.22 -2.52 21.67
CA ASP A 28 26.47 -2.69 20.93
C ASP A 28 26.52 -1.91 19.61
N TYR A 29 25.48 -1.16 19.25
CA TYR A 29 25.50 -0.26 18.08
C TYR A 29 26.67 0.74 18.18
N PRO A 30 27.45 0.97 17.10
CA PRO A 30 27.22 0.53 15.72
C PRO A 30 27.85 -0.82 15.33
N ASN A 31 28.33 -1.66 16.26
CA ASN A 31 28.92 -2.96 15.89
C ASN A 31 27.89 -3.93 15.26
N SER A 32 26.65 -3.91 15.77
CA SER A 32 25.46 -4.54 15.17
C SER A 32 24.54 -3.47 14.55
N PRO A 33 23.77 -3.80 13.50
CA PRO A 33 22.76 -2.91 12.93
C PRO A 33 21.63 -2.61 13.93
N MET A 34 20.84 -1.58 13.65
CA MET A 34 19.56 -1.37 14.34
C MET A 34 18.55 -2.46 13.96
N MET A 35 17.66 -2.79 14.89
CA MET A 35 16.46 -3.56 14.59
C MET A 35 15.36 -2.61 14.13
N ILE A 36 14.67 -2.97 13.04
CA ILE A 36 13.56 -2.21 12.47
C ILE A 36 12.41 -3.15 12.11
N ASN A 37 11.19 -2.77 12.49
CA ASN A 37 9.96 -3.52 12.28
C ASN A 37 8.91 -2.65 11.61
N LEU A 38 8.22 -3.14 10.58
CA LEU A 38 7.05 -2.51 9.98
C LEU A 38 5.85 -2.70 10.92
N GLU A 39 5.25 -1.61 11.36
CA GLU A 39 4.03 -1.63 12.20
C GLU A 39 2.75 -1.60 11.34
N THR A 40 2.82 -1.04 10.13
CA THR A 40 1.71 -1.03 9.17
C THR A 40 1.53 -2.41 8.49
N THR A 41 1.15 -3.45 9.25
CA THR A 41 0.94 -4.83 8.76
C THR A 41 -0.54 -5.24 8.70
N GLY A 42 -1.44 -4.33 9.09
CA GLY A 42 -2.88 -4.62 9.21
C GLY A 42 -3.21 -5.61 10.34
N ARG A 43 -2.44 -5.60 11.44
CA ARG A 43 -2.45 -6.64 12.50
C ARG A 43 -2.02 -8.00 11.97
N ASN A 44 -0.89 -7.99 11.27
CA ASN A 44 -0.21 -9.14 10.68
C ASN A 44 -0.99 -9.89 9.59
N THR A 45 -2.04 -9.27 9.03
CA THR A 45 -2.83 -9.86 7.93
C THR A 45 -2.25 -9.56 6.54
N VAL A 46 -1.24 -8.70 6.43
CA VAL A 46 -0.67 -8.27 5.14
C VAL A 46 0.84 -8.52 5.07
N ARG A 47 1.27 -9.26 4.04
CA ARG A 47 2.65 -9.22 3.53
C ARG A 47 2.73 -8.13 2.48
N PHE A 48 3.36 -6.99 2.80
CA PHE A 48 3.37 -5.82 1.90
C PHE A 48 4.38 -5.95 0.74
N ASN A 49 5.42 -6.75 0.92
CA ASN A 49 6.48 -6.99 -0.05
C ASN A 49 7.13 -8.35 0.28
N PRO A 50 7.83 -9.04 -0.64
CA PRO A 50 8.60 -10.22 -0.27
C PRO A 50 9.56 -10.00 0.90
N ASN A 51 10.09 -8.78 1.04
CA ASN A 51 10.97 -8.32 2.12
C ASN A 51 10.26 -7.61 3.29
N LEU A 52 8.91 -7.52 3.29
CA LEU A 52 8.10 -6.97 4.39
C LEU A 52 7.08 -8.02 4.85
N TYR A 53 7.46 -8.75 5.89
CA TYR A 53 6.73 -9.92 6.36
C TYR A 53 5.48 -9.53 7.15
N ASN A 54 4.54 -10.47 7.28
CA ASN A 54 3.31 -10.30 8.06
C ASN A 54 3.56 -9.86 9.50
N ASP A 55 4.60 -10.39 10.15
CA ASP A 55 4.97 -10.05 11.53
C ASP A 55 5.66 -8.68 11.68
N GLY A 56 5.91 -7.99 10.56
CA GLY A 56 6.61 -6.72 10.50
C GLY A 56 8.10 -6.84 10.16
N LYS A 57 8.67 -8.05 10.08
CA LYS A 57 10.10 -8.22 9.79
C LYS A 57 10.49 -7.59 8.45
N VAL A 58 11.49 -6.71 8.51
CA VAL A 58 12.11 -6.05 7.35
C VAL A 58 13.37 -6.81 6.94
N CYS A 59 13.43 -7.24 5.68
CA CYS A 59 14.55 -8.00 5.13
C CYS A 59 15.44 -7.13 4.24
N LEU A 60 16.65 -6.79 4.72
CA LEU A 60 17.70 -6.13 3.94
C LEU A 60 19.07 -6.74 4.26
N SER A 61 19.98 -6.74 3.29
CA SER A 61 21.37 -7.16 3.46
C SER A 61 22.10 -6.28 4.48
N VAL A 62 21.90 -4.96 4.40
CA VAL A 62 22.46 -3.96 5.34
C VAL A 62 21.90 -4.09 6.76
N LEU A 63 20.79 -4.81 6.97
CA LEU A 63 20.25 -5.15 8.28
C LEU A 63 20.70 -6.55 8.77
N ASN A 64 21.49 -7.27 7.97
CA ASN A 64 21.82 -8.69 8.14
C ASN A 64 20.57 -9.62 8.19
N THR A 65 19.40 -9.16 7.73
CA THR A 65 18.14 -9.92 7.69
C THR A 65 17.86 -10.54 6.32
N TRP A 66 18.70 -10.26 5.31
CA TRP A 66 18.65 -10.84 3.97
C TRP A 66 20.03 -11.26 3.48
N HIS A 67 20.07 -12.06 2.40
CA HIS A 67 21.33 -12.39 1.73
C HIS A 67 21.90 -11.17 0.98
N GLY A 68 23.21 -11.16 0.78
CA GLY A 68 23.92 -10.06 0.12
C GLY A 68 25.43 -10.26 0.18
N ARG A 69 26.15 -9.53 -0.66
CA ARG A 69 27.62 -9.50 -0.72
C ARG A 69 28.21 -8.91 0.58
N PRO A 70 29.46 -9.21 0.95
CA PRO A 70 30.08 -8.66 2.16
C PRO A 70 30.02 -7.12 2.25
N GLU A 71 30.13 -6.43 1.11
CA GLU A 71 30.05 -4.97 0.97
C GLU A 71 28.61 -4.40 1.09
N GLU A 72 27.58 -5.23 0.95
CA GLU A 72 26.17 -4.85 1.11
C GLU A 72 25.67 -5.04 2.55
N LYS A 73 26.45 -5.70 3.41
CA LYS A 73 26.11 -5.98 4.81
C LYS A 73 26.43 -4.80 5.71
N TRP A 74 25.86 -4.82 6.93
CA TRP A 74 26.12 -3.80 7.94
C TRP A 74 27.62 -3.62 8.21
N ASN A 75 28.12 -2.40 8.04
CA ASN A 75 29.49 -2.03 8.39
C ASN A 75 29.48 -0.92 9.45
N ALA A 76 29.97 -1.23 10.64
CA ALA A 76 30.01 -0.34 11.80
C ALA A 76 30.73 1.02 11.59
N HIS A 77 31.52 1.16 10.51
CA HIS A 77 32.33 2.35 10.23
C HIS A 77 31.76 3.19 9.08
N THR A 78 30.90 2.63 8.22
CA THR A 78 30.45 3.28 6.97
C THR A 78 28.94 3.21 6.76
N SER A 79 28.24 2.25 7.35
CA SER A 79 26.78 2.17 7.26
C SER A 79 26.10 3.17 8.17
N SER A 80 24.97 3.71 7.72
CA SER A 80 24.19 4.70 8.47
C SER A 80 22.72 4.29 8.56
N PHE A 81 21.97 4.89 9.49
CA PHE A 81 20.53 4.69 9.54
C PHE A 81 19.82 5.28 8.31
N LEU A 82 20.32 6.41 7.78
CA LEU A 82 19.83 6.98 6.51
C LEU A 82 19.96 5.99 5.35
N GLN A 83 21.09 5.29 5.24
CA GLN A 83 21.29 4.25 4.21
C GLN A 83 20.20 3.17 4.29
N VAL A 84 19.78 2.77 5.50
CA VAL A 84 18.69 1.79 5.69
C VAL A 84 17.35 2.37 5.23
N LEU A 85 17.03 3.61 5.58
CA LEU A 85 15.77 4.25 5.16
C LEU A 85 15.68 4.40 3.64
N VAL A 86 16.76 4.86 2.99
CA VAL A 86 16.84 4.92 1.52
C VAL A 86 16.76 3.53 0.91
N SER A 87 17.40 2.51 1.51
CA SER A 87 17.31 1.12 1.04
C SER A 87 15.87 0.57 1.07
N ILE A 88 15.05 0.95 2.06
CA ILE A 88 13.62 0.57 2.10
C ILE A 88 12.88 1.20 0.91
N GLN A 89 13.11 2.49 0.61
CA GLN A 89 12.48 3.15 -0.53
C GLN A 89 12.96 2.57 -1.88
N SER A 90 14.27 2.37 -2.05
CA SER A 90 14.86 1.99 -3.35
C SER A 90 14.79 0.49 -3.67
N LEU A 91 14.76 -0.40 -2.66
CA LEU A 91 14.81 -1.86 -2.87
C LEU A 91 13.49 -2.55 -2.55
N ILE A 92 12.71 -2.04 -1.60
CA ILE A 92 11.48 -2.69 -1.12
C ILE A 92 10.24 -2.02 -1.72
N LEU A 93 10.11 -0.70 -1.59
CA LEU A 93 8.92 0.04 -2.05
C LEU A 93 9.02 0.37 -3.55
N VAL A 94 9.09 -0.66 -4.40
CA VAL A 94 9.37 -0.58 -5.85
C VAL A 94 8.12 -0.83 -6.73
N PRO A 95 8.13 -0.52 -8.05
CA PRO A 95 6.95 -0.69 -8.93
C PRO A 95 6.46 -2.14 -9.15
N GLU A 96 7.38 -3.11 -9.17
CA GLU A 96 7.07 -4.53 -9.43
C GLU A 96 7.57 -5.43 -8.28
N PRO A 97 7.04 -5.28 -7.05
CA PRO A 97 7.55 -5.93 -5.84
C PRO A 97 7.42 -7.46 -5.85
N TYR A 98 6.60 -8.03 -6.74
CA TYR A 98 6.56 -9.48 -7.00
C TYR A 98 7.96 -10.06 -7.32
N PHE A 99 8.80 -9.31 -8.03
CA PHE A 99 10.14 -9.75 -8.42
C PHE A 99 11.20 -9.56 -7.33
N ASN A 100 10.83 -9.16 -6.11
CA ASN A 100 11.74 -9.21 -4.95
C ASN A 100 11.79 -10.61 -4.31
N GLU A 101 10.91 -11.54 -4.72
CA GLU A 101 10.94 -12.92 -4.26
C GLU A 101 12.04 -13.70 -5.02
N PRO A 102 12.98 -14.38 -4.32
CA PRO A 102 14.15 -14.99 -4.95
C PRO A 102 13.82 -15.96 -6.09
N GLY A 103 14.42 -15.72 -7.25
CA GLY A 103 14.27 -16.56 -8.45
C GLY A 103 13.10 -16.17 -9.35
N PHE A 104 12.20 -15.28 -8.89
CA PHE A 104 11.06 -14.83 -9.70
C PHE A 104 11.49 -13.85 -10.81
N GLU A 105 12.66 -13.22 -10.69
CA GLU A 105 13.25 -12.29 -11.67
C GLU A 105 13.39 -12.94 -13.04
N ARG A 106 13.64 -14.26 -13.09
CA ARG A 106 13.70 -15.07 -14.33
C ARG A 106 12.41 -15.04 -15.15
N SER A 107 11.29 -14.69 -14.53
CA SER A 107 9.99 -14.56 -15.21
C SER A 107 9.68 -13.13 -15.66
N ARG A 108 10.48 -12.12 -15.29
CA ARG A 108 10.28 -10.72 -15.68
C ARG A 108 10.31 -10.57 -17.20
N GLY A 109 9.39 -9.77 -17.74
CA GLY A 109 9.18 -9.60 -19.18
C GLY A 109 8.49 -10.78 -19.89
N THR A 110 8.28 -11.93 -19.24
CA THR A 110 7.44 -13.00 -19.80
C THR A 110 5.96 -12.71 -19.54
N PRO A 111 5.02 -13.18 -20.40
CA PRO A 111 3.59 -13.03 -20.14
C PRO A 111 3.14 -13.58 -18.79
N SER A 112 3.78 -14.65 -18.30
CA SER A 112 3.47 -15.24 -16.98
C SER A 112 3.95 -14.34 -15.85
N GLY A 113 5.17 -13.81 -15.92
CA GLY A 113 5.71 -12.92 -14.87
C GLY A 113 4.98 -11.58 -14.83
N THR A 114 4.71 -10.95 -15.98
CA THR A 114 3.90 -9.72 -16.07
C THR A 114 2.51 -9.93 -15.47
N HIS A 115 1.92 -11.10 -15.71
CA HIS A 115 0.61 -11.45 -15.16
C HIS A 115 0.64 -11.61 -13.63
N SER A 116 1.59 -12.38 -13.09
CA SER A 116 1.75 -12.58 -11.65
C SER A 116 2.11 -11.28 -10.91
N SER A 117 2.97 -10.45 -11.51
CA SER A 117 3.31 -9.11 -11.02
C SER A 117 2.07 -8.21 -10.91
N ARG A 118 1.20 -8.21 -11.92
CA ARG A 118 -0.07 -7.46 -11.88
C ARG A 118 -1.07 -8.00 -10.84
N GLU A 119 -1.15 -9.32 -10.66
CA GLU A 119 -1.97 -9.90 -9.59
C GLU A 119 -1.46 -9.48 -8.21
N TYR A 120 -0.14 -9.54 -7.99
CA TYR A 120 0.50 -9.08 -6.77
C TYR A 120 0.22 -7.60 -6.50
N ASN A 121 0.43 -6.73 -7.48
CA ASN A 121 0.13 -5.29 -7.37
C ASN A 121 -1.35 -5.04 -7.04
N SER A 122 -2.28 -5.81 -7.61
CA SER A 122 -3.72 -5.68 -7.29
C SER A 122 -4.02 -5.93 -5.81
N ASN A 123 -3.27 -6.81 -5.15
CA ASN A 123 -3.38 -7.06 -3.71
C ASN A 123 -2.71 -5.94 -2.89
N ILE A 124 -1.56 -5.44 -3.33
CA ILE A 124 -0.87 -4.33 -2.64
C ILE A 124 -1.68 -3.03 -2.75
N TYR A 125 -2.30 -2.71 -3.89
CA TYR A 125 -3.17 -1.54 -4.04
C TYR A 125 -4.27 -1.51 -2.97
N GLN A 126 -5.03 -2.61 -2.80
CA GLN A 126 -6.12 -2.68 -1.81
C GLN A 126 -5.59 -2.67 -0.36
N ALA A 127 -4.45 -3.33 -0.10
CA ALA A 127 -3.83 -3.31 1.21
C ALA A 127 -3.28 -1.91 1.59
N CYS A 128 -2.70 -1.19 0.63
CA CYS A 128 -2.17 0.17 0.79
C CYS A 128 -3.30 1.16 1.11
N VAL A 129 -4.35 1.22 0.26
CA VAL A 129 -5.52 2.09 0.49
C VAL A 129 -6.19 1.78 1.82
N ARG A 130 -6.23 0.50 2.23
CA ARG A 130 -6.79 0.12 3.53
C ARG A 130 -5.90 0.52 4.71
N TYR A 131 -4.69 -0.01 4.79
CA TYR A 131 -3.90 0.04 6.02
C TYR A 131 -2.89 1.18 6.06
N ALA A 132 -2.35 1.58 4.91
CA ALA A 132 -1.40 2.70 4.82
C ALA A 132 -2.10 4.06 4.56
N MET A 133 -3.39 4.08 4.21
CA MET A 133 -4.16 5.33 4.04
C MET A 133 -5.36 5.42 4.99
N LEU A 134 -6.38 4.57 4.81
CA LEU A 134 -7.66 4.69 5.53
C LEU A 134 -7.52 4.46 7.05
N GLU A 135 -6.84 3.40 7.48
CA GLU A 135 -6.63 3.15 8.91
C GLU A 135 -5.64 4.16 9.52
N GLN A 136 -4.67 4.66 8.74
CA GLN A 136 -3.75 5.73 9.18
C GLN A 136 -4.48 7.06 9.43
N LEU A 137 -5.46 7.41 8.60
CA LEU A 137 -6.33 8.57 8.85
C LEU A 137 -7.27 8.38 10.05
N LYS A 138 -7.77 7.17 10.27
CA LYS A 138 -8.73 6.88 11.35
C LYS A 138 -8.10 6.70 12.72
N ASN A 139 -6.92 6.08 12.76
CA ASN A 139 -6.21 5.70 13.98
C ASN A 139 -4.72 6.06 13.89
N PRO A 140 -4.35 7.33 13.61
CA PRO A 140 -2.96 7.73 13.41
C PRO A 140 -2.12 7.51 14.68
N CYS A 141 -0.86 7.11 14.51
CA CYS A 141 0.09 7.16 15.62
C CYS A 141 0.24 8.60 16.15
N PRO A 142 0.20 8.83 17.48
CA PRO A 142 0.39 10.17 18.06
C PRO A 142 1.67 10.87 17.62
N CYS A 143 2.74 10.12 17.31
CA CYS A 143 4.01 10.67 16.86
C CYS A 143 3.96 11.28 15.45
N PHE A 144 2.99 10.89 14.63
CA PHE A 144 2.89 11.27 13.22
C PHE A 144 1.55 11.89 12.83
N LYS A 145 0.64 12.08 13.79
CA LYS A 145 -0.73 12.55 13.55
C LYS A 145 -0.78 13.78 12.63
N ASP A 146 0.04 14.79 12.89
CA ASP A 146 0.01 16.06 12.16
C ASP A 146 0.67 15.93 10.78
N VAL A 147 1.69 15.07 10.65
CA VAL A 147 2.32 14.70 9.36
C VAL A 147 1.34 13.94 8.48
N ILE A 148 0.68 12.92 9.02
CA ILE A 148 -0.35 12.10 8.35
C ILE A 148 -1.51 13.00 7.89
N HIS A 149 -2.03 13.86 8.79
CA HIS A 149 -3.10 14.79 8.47
C HIS A 149 -2.71 15.76 7.35
N THR A 150 -1.52 16.35 7.42
CA THR A 150 -1.01 17.30 6.42
C THR A 150 -0.76 16.64 5.07
N HIS A 151 -0.10 15.47 5.05
CA HIS A 151 0.12 14.67 3.84
C HIS A 151 -1.21 14.34 3.13
N PHE A 152 -2.17 13.75 3.85
CA PHE A 152 -3.45 13.39 3.25
C PHE A 152 -4.30 14.61 2.88
N TRP A 153 -4.21 15.73 3.60
CA TRP A 153 -4.91 16.96 3.22
C TRP A 153 -4.31 17.59 1.96
N LEU A 154 -2.98 17.71 1.84
CA LEU A 154 -2.32 18.25 0.65
C LEU A 154 -2.56 17.35 -0.57
N LYS A 155 -2.34 16.04 -0.43
CA LYS A 155 -2.34 15.08 -1.54
C LYS A 155 -3.71 14.48 -1.88
N ARG A 156 -4.78 14.87 -1.19
CA ARG A 156 -6.16 14.35 -1.37
C ARG A 156 -6.63 14.22 -2.82
N ASN A 157 -6.35 15.21 -3.68
CA ASN A 157 -6.78 15.21 -5.08
C ASN A 157 -5.96 14.19 -5.91
N GLU A 158 -4.64 14.16 -5.72
CA GLU A 158 -3.73 13.20 -6.35
C GLU A 158 -4.07 11.75 -5.94
N ILE A 159 -4.30 11.52 -4.65
CA ILE A 159 -4.67 10.20 -4.10
C ILE A 159 -5.99 9.70 -4.70
N CYS A 160 -6.99 10.57 -4.85
CA CYS A 160 -8.23 10.20 -5.55
C CYS A 160 -7.98 9.81 -7.01
N ALA A 161 -7.18 10.58 -7.76
CA ALA A 161 -6.85 10.29 -9.15
C ALA A 161 -6.06 8.96 -9.30
N GLN A 162 -4.99 8.80 -8.49
CA GLN A 162 -4.17 7.58 -8.43
C GLN A 162 -5.02 6.32 -8.19
N ILE A 163 -5.95 6.36 -7.23
CA ILE A 163 -6.79 5.21 -6.91
C ILE A 163 -7.82 4.96 -8.02
N GLU A 164 -8.36 6.01 -8.65
CA GLU A 164 -9.22 5.88 -9.83
C GLU A 164 -8.47 5.24 -11.02
N ASP A 165 -7.21 5.61 -11.25
CA ASP A 165 -6.33 5.01 -12.25
C ASP A 165 -5.99 3.55 -11.93
N TRP A 166 -5.69 3.19 -10.68
CA TRP A 166 -5.53 1.79 -10.27
C TRP A 166 -6.81 0.98 -10.52
N ILE A 167 -7.98 1.53 -10.20
CA ILE A 167 -9.28 0.86 -10.45
C ILE A 167 -9.52 0.68 -11.96
N ALA A 168 -9.16 1.66 -12.79
CA ALA A 168 -9.25 1.57 -14.25
C ALA A 168 -8.24 0.54 -14.81
N GLU A 169 -7.02 0.51 -14.26
CA GLU A 169 -5.96 -0.43 -14.63
C GLU A 169 -6.38 -1.87 -14.34
N LEU A 170 -6.86 -2.18 -13.13
CA LEU A 170 -7.36 -3.51 -12.78
C LEU A 170 -8.60 -3.95 -13.60
N SER A 171 -9.39 -3.00 -14.09
CA SER A 171 -10.57 -3.28 -14.92
C SER A 171 -10.24 -3.63 -16.38
N LYS A 172 -8.98 -3.52 -16.82
CA LYS A 172 -8.54 -3.94 -18.17
C LYS A 172 -8.66 -5.48 -18.33
N PRO A 173 -9.25 -5.99 -19.44
CA PRO A 173 -9.41 -7.43 -19.67
C PRO A 173 -8.09 -8.19 -19.68
N LEU A 174 -8.07 -9.36 -19.05
CA LEU A 174 -6.98 -10.33 -19.13
C LEU A 174 -7.26 -11.37 -20.22
N GLN A 175 -6.19 -11.87 -20.85
CA GLN A 175 -6.29 -13.00 -21.79
C GLN A 175 -6.55 -14.36 -21.11
N ASN A 176 -6.56 -14.42 -19.78
CA ASN A 176 -6.58 -15.67 -19.00
C ASN A 176 -7.66 -15.62 -17.91
N GLU A 177 -8.68 -16.49 -18.00
CA GLU A 177 -9.93 -16.36 -17.23
C GLU A 177 -9.79 -16.67 -15.74
N ARG A 178 -8.95 -17.65 -15.36
CA ARG A 178 -8.90 -18.20 -13.99
C ARG A 178 -8.47 -17.13 -12.98
N THR A 179 -7.41 -16.40 -13.30
CA THR A 179 -6.80 -15.36 -12.47
C THR A 179 -7.47 -13.99 -12.62
N GLY A 180 -8.29 -13.80 -13.67
CA GLY A 180 -9.18 -12.65 -13.77
C GLY A 180 -10.11 -12.52 -12.57
N ARG A 181 -10.41 -13.62 -11.86
CA ARG A 181 -11.22 -13.65 -10.64
C ARG A 181 -10.54 -12.93 -9.47
N THR A 182 -9.28 -13.23 -9.16
CA THR A 182 -8.55 -12.58 -8.04
C THR A 182 -8.46 -11.08 -8.25
N ILE A 183 -8.06 -10.65 -9.45
CA ILE A 183 -7.94 -9.22 -9.76
C ILE A 183 -9.31 -8.53 -9.72
N SER A 184 -10.37 -9.17 -10.21
CA SER A 184 -11.73 -8.62 -10.12
C SER A 184 -12.22 -8.47 -8.68
N PHE A 185 -11.91 -9.44 -7.81
CA PHE A 185 -12.20 -9.38 -6.38
C PHE A 185 -11.41 -8.25 -5.70
N ASN A 186 -10.09 -8.17 -5.93
CA ASN A 186 -9.24 -7.10 -5.40
C ASN A 186 -9.71 -5.72 -5.88
N ALA A 187 -10.13 -5.57 -7.14
CA ALA A 187 -10.72 -4.33 -7.66
C ALA A 187 -12.09 -4.00 -7.03
N MET A 188 -12.90 -4.99 -6.65
CA MET A 188 -14.14 -4.77 -5.88
C MET A 188 -13.83 -4.30 -4.44
N VAL A 189 -12.84 -4.91 -3.80
CA VAL A 189 -12.36 -4.55 -2.46
C VAL A 189 -11.76 -3.13 -2.45
N LEU A 190 -10.89 -2.81 -3.41
CA LEU A 190 -10.31 -1.48 -3.63
C LEU A 190 -11.41 -0.42 -3.82
N ARG A 191 -12.43 -0.68 -4.67
CA ARG A 191 -13.60 0.20 -4.84
C ARG A 191 -14.43 0.39 -3.57
N ARG A 192 -14.39 -0.54 -2.61
CA ARG A 192 -15.04 -0.38 -1.30
C ARG A 192 -14.21 0.48 -0.36
N GLN A 193 -12.91 0.22 -0.29
CA GLN A 193 -11.97 0.97 0.56
C GLN A 193 -11.83 2.42 0.08
N TYR A 194 -11.75 2.64 -1.25
CA TYR A 194 -11.67 3.97 -1.84
C TYR A 194 -12.83 4.88 -1.45
N ARG A 195 -14.08 4.37 -1.46
CA ARG A 195 -15.24 5.15 -1.01
C ARG A 195 -15.11 5.59 0.45
N GLN A 196 -14.67 4.68 1.33
CA GLN A 196 -14.43 5.00 2.74
C GLN A 196 -13.28 5.99 2.92
N LEU A 197 -12.21 5.90 2.12
CA LEU A 197 -11.10 6.85 2.13
C LEU A 197 -11.55 8.23 1.66
N ARG A 198 -12.30 8.33 0.55
CA ARG A 198 -12.85 9.58 0.02
C ARG A 198 -13.79 10.26 1.02
N GLU A 199 -14.59 9.47 1.75
CA GLU A 199 -15.41 9.98 2.86
C GLU A 199 -14.54 10.61 3.97
N GLU A 200 -13.43 10.00 4.38
CA GLU A 200 -12.53 10.62 5.38
C GLU A 200 -11.77 11.83 4.82
N LEU A 201 -11.24 11.76 3.59
CA LEU A 201 -10.56 12.88 2.92
C LEU A 201 -11.46 14.12 2.81
N THR A 202 -12.76 13.94 2.60
CA THR A 202 -13.75 15.04 2.56
C THR A 202 -13.94 15.72 3.92
N LYS A 203 -13.62 15.05 5.03
CA LYS A 203 -13.76 15.57 6.40
C LYS A 203 -12.50 16.28 6.91
N LEU A 204 -11.38 16.18 6.20
CA LEU A 204 -10.12 16.80 6.63
C LEU A 204 -10.24 18.34 6.62
N ALA A 205 -9.94 18.95 7.76
CA ALA A 205 -9.77 20.39 7.85
C ALA A 205 -8.41 20.81 7.27
N PRO A 206 -8.22 22.07 6.86
CA PRO A 206 -6.89 22.62 6.60
C PRO A 206 -5.98 22.45 7.83
N PRO A 207 -4.71 22.02 7.67
CA PRO A 207 -3.74 21.97 8.75
C PRO A 207 -3.52 23.35 9.38
N GLU A 208 -3.43 23.39 10.71
CA GLU A 208 -3.05 24.61 11.44
C GLU A 208 -1.53 24.85 11.30
N GLY A 209 -1.12 26.07 10.93
CA GLY A 209 0.27 26.52 11.09
C GLY A 209 0.96 27.13 9.86
N GLY A 210 0.51 26.83 8.64
CA GLY A 210 1.13 27.35 7.41
C GLY A 210 0.24 28.31 6.62
N ASP A 211 0.85 29.18 5.80
CA ASP A 211 0.17 30.02 4.79
C ASP A 211 -0.25 29.17 3.57
N LEU A 212 -0.91 28.05 3.83
CA LEU A 212 -1.31 27.05 2.85
C LEU A 212 -2.62 27.42 2.14
N THR A 213 -3.21 28.57 2.48
CA THR A 213 -4.42 29.09 1.82
C THR A 213 -4.21 29.45 0.35
N GLU A 214 -2.97 29.72 -0.07
CA GLU A 214 -2.64 29.90 -1.49
C GLU A 214 -2.45 28.57 -2.25
N ILE A 215 -2.27 27.45 -1.54
CA ILE A 215 -2.08 26.09 -2.09
C ILE A 215 -3.40 25.29 -2.04
N ASP A 216 -4.47 25.84 -1.47
CA ASP A 216 -5.78 25.18 -1.34
C ASP A 216 -6.54 25.07 -2.68
N TYR A 217 -6.06 24.18 -3.54
CA TYR A 217 -6.82 23.72 -4.70
C TYR A 217 -8.11 23.05 -4.22
N PRO A 218 -9.29 23.56 -4.60
CA PRO A 218 -10.56 23.08 -4.04
C PRO A 218 -10.69 21.58 -4.22
N PHE A 219 -11.02 20.87 -3.14
CA PHE A 219 -11.16 19.41 -3.19
C PHE A 219 -12.28 19.03 -4.16
N ASN A 220 -12.00 18.19 -5.15
CA ASN A 220 -13.04 17.69 -6.04
C ASN A 220 -13.87 16.61 -5.32
N THR A 221 -14.87 17.07 -4.55
CA THR A 221 -15.79 16.19 -3.81
C THR A 221 -16.50 15.19 -4.72
N GLY A 222 -16.63 15.48 -6.03
CA GLY A 222 -17.36 14.64 -6.99
C GLY A 222 -18.88 14.65 -6.78
N ILE A 223 -19.38 15.42 -5.80
CA ILE A 223 -20.80 15.59 -5.55
C ILE A 223 -21.31 16.66 -6.50
N THR A 224 -21.83 16.23 -7.64
CA THR A 224 -22.73 17.09 -8.43
C THR A 224 -24.00 17.30 -7.60
N PRO A 225 -24.42 18.56 -7.32
CA PRO A 225 -25.68 18.82 -6.65
C PRO A 225 -26.85 18.57 -7.63
N THR A 226 -27.25 17.30 -7.76
CA THR A 226 -28.47 16.92 -8.48
C THR A 226 -29.70 17.29 -7.65
N THR A 227 -30.19 18.51 -7.85
CA THR A 227 -31.54 18.88 -7.40
C THR A 227 -32.21 19.80 -8.42
N PRO A 228 -33.00 19.25 -9.36
CA PRO A 228 -34.10 20.01 -9.93
C PRO A 228 -35.11 20.25 -8.82
N ALA A 229 -35.40 21.51 -8.50
CA ALA A 229 -36.47 21.84 -7.57
C ALA A 229 -37.81 21.35 -8.15
N VAL A 230 -38.51 20.48 -7.41
CA VAL A 230 -39.88 20.06 -7.75
C VAL A 230 -40.84 20.85 -6.85
N ASP A 231 -41.62 21.73 -7.48
CA ASP A 231 -42.61 22.58 -6.82
C ASP A 231 -43.83 21.74 -6.37
N PRO A 232 -44.28 21.84 -5.10
CA PRO A 232 -45.32 20.96 -4.58
C PRO A 232 -46.74 21.52 -4.80
N THR A 233 -47.36 21.24 -5.95
CA THR A 233 -48.83 21.44 -6.09
C THR A 233 -49.49 20.51 -7.11
N SER A 234 -50.15 19.46 -6.61
CA SER A 234 -51.57 19.15 -6.89
C SER A 234 -51.93 17.73 -6.41
N ALA A 235 -52.84 17.62 -5.45
CA ALA A 235 -53.41 16.35 -5.01
C ALA A 235 -54.75 16.08 -5.70
N VAL A 236 -54.95 14.87 -6.24
CA VAL A 236 -56.28 14.30 -6.51
C VAL A 236 -56.29 12.81 -6.19
N THR A 237 -57.28 12.40 -5.39
CA THR A 237 -57.51 11.03 -4.89
C THR A 237 -58.59 10.26 -5.67
N VAL A 238 -58.30 9.03 -6.13
CA VAL A 238 -59.20 7.83 -6.30
C VAL A 238 -58.29 6.58 -6.37
N GLY A 239 -58.60 5.36 -5.91
CA GLY A 239 -59.68 4.91 -5.01
C GLY A 239 -60.16 3.45 -5.27
N SER A 240 -60.31 2.66 -4.19
CA SER A 240 -60.97 1.32 -4.09
C SER A 240 -60.25 0.03 -4.57
N THR A 241 -60.30 -0.99 -3.71
CA THR A 241 -59.92 -2.43 -3.83
C THR A 241 -61.18 -3.32 -3.77
N PRO A 242 -61.12 -4.68 -3.72
CA PRO A 242 -60.29 -5.72 -4.40
C PRO A 242 -61.23 -6.72 -5.18
N PRO A 243 -60.98 -8.04 -5.43
CA PRO A 243 -60.62 -9.11 -4.47
C PRO A 243 -59.47 -10.05 -4.91
N GLY A 244 -58.94 -10.86 -3.99
CA GLY A 244 -57.84 -11.84 -4.26
C GLY A 244 -58.32 -13.29 -4.43
N LYS A 245 -57.36 -14.23 -4.55
CA LYS A 245 -57.55 -15.70 -4.41
C LYS A 245 -56.25 -16.46 -4.12
N ASP A 246 -56.38 -17.40 -3.18
CA ASP A 246 -55.79 -18.75 -3.07
C ASP A 246 -54.25 -18.98 -2.97
N LEU A 247 -53.89 -19.69 -1.87
CA LEU A 247 -52.61 -20.37 -1.59
C LEU A 247 -52.57 -21.76 -2.29
N PRO A 248 -51.41 -22.47 -2.34
CA PRO A 248 -51.04 -23.37 -1.24
C PRO A 248 -49.55 -23.32 -0.86
N ALA A 249 -49.20 -24.02 0.23
CA ALA A 249 -47.86 -24.13 0.81
C ALA A 249 -47.13 -25.44 0.45
N ASP A 250 -45.99 -25.63 1.12
CA ASP A 250 -45.17 -26.85 1.25
C ASP A 250 -44.29 -27.26 0.06
N LYS A 251 -42.97 -27.21 0.29
CA LYS A 251 -42.20 -28.44 0.54
C LYS A 251 -40.83 -28.16 1.15
N ASP A 252 -40.53 -28.89 2.21
CA ASP A 252 -39.19 -29.04 2.78
C ASP A 252 -38.26 -29.77 1.80
N ILE A 253 -37.01 -29.34 1.73
CA ILE A 253 -35.87 -30.15 1.30
C ILE A 253 -34.76 -29.87 2.31
N ASP A 254 -34.50 -30.85 3.18
CA ASP A 254 -33.21 -31.00 3.83
C ASP A 254 -32.19 -31.41 2.76
N ASP A 255 -31.01 -30.78 2.76
CA ASP A 255 -29.79 -31.39 2.22
C ASP A 255 -28.62 -30.94 3.10
N ASP A 256 -28.12 -31.87 3.91
CA ASP A 256 -26.79 -31.81 4.53
C ASP A 256 -25.75 -31.86 3.40
N GLU A 257 -24.80 -30.92 3.36
CA GLU A 257 -23.47 -31.22 2.84
C GLU A 257 -22.40 -30.33 3.53
N ASN A 258 -21.42 -30.99 4.14
CA ASN A 258 -20.24 -30.33 4.71
C ASN A 258 -19.25 -30.05 3.58
N ASP A 259 -18.95 -28.78 3.32
CA ASP A 259 -17.72 -28.39 2.61
C ASP A 259 -16.70 -27.89 3.65
N GLU A 260 -15.76 -28.78 4.03
CA GLU A 260 -14.54 -28.38 4.72
C GLU A 260 -13.56 -27.76 3.70
N ASP A 261 -13.09 -26.53 3.96
CA ASP A 261 -12.05 -25.90 3.15
C ASP A 261 -10.78 -26.78 3.11
N PRO A 262 -10.23 -27.13 1.93
CA PRO A 262 -9.03 -27.94 1.85
C PRO A 262 -7.80 -27.12 2.26
N VAL A 263 -7.31 -27.38 3.47
CA VAL A 263 -5.98 -26.94 3.93
C VAL A 263 -4.93 -27.49 2.97
N GLN A 264 -4.25 -26.60 2.24
CA GLN A 264 -3.13 -26.98 1.40
C GLN A 264 -1.89 -27.20 2.26
N ASP A 265 -1.62 -28.48 2.52
CA ASP A 265 -0.40 -28.99 3.12
C ASP A 265 0.78 -28.75 2.16
N PHE A 266 1.68 -27.83 2.53
CA PHE A 266 2.93 -27.60 1.82
C PHE A 266 4.00 -28.50 2.44
N GLY A 267 4.19 -29.68 1.81
CA GLY A 267 5.18 -30.65 2.22
C GLY A 267 6.61 -30.09 2.25
N GLU A 268 7.39 -30.58 3.21
CA GLU A 268 8.80 -30.28 3.38
C GLU A 268 9.63 -30.94 2.26
N ASP A 269 10.14 -30.15 1.31
CA ASP A 269 11.19 -30.56 0.38
C ASP A 269 12.54 -29.98 0.84
N GLU A 270 13.39 -30.82 1.43
CA GLU A 270 14.78 -30.48 1.75
C GLU A 270 15.67 -30.41 0.49
N ASP A 271 16.64 -29.50 0.52
CA ASP A 271 17.91 -29.50 -0.24
C ASP A 271 17.89 -29.58 -1.78
N ASN A 272 17.87 -28.40 -2.43
CA ASN A 272 18.86 -28.11 -3.48
C ASN A 272 19.12 -26.60 -3.68
N GLU A 273 19.99 -26.02 -2.85
CA GLU A 273 20.37 -24.59 -2.93
C GLU A 273 21.29 -24.30 -4.14
N VAL A 274 20.70 -24.02 -5.30
CA VAL A 274 21.46 -23.48 -6.45
C VAL A 274 21.62 -21.96 -6.28
N ILE A 275 22.71 -21.56 -5.63
CA ILE A 275 23.11 -20.16 -5.47
C ILE A 275 23.28 -19.50 -6.84
N VAL A 276 22.30 -18.70 -7.25
CA VAL A 276 22.39 -17.83 -8.42
C VAL A 276 22.76 -16.43 -7.95
N LYS A 277 23.90 -15.92 -8.43
CA LYS A 277 24.38 -14.58 -8.11
C LYS A 277 23.42 -13.54 -8.68
N PRO A 278 23.07 -12.47 -7.94
CA PRO A 278 22.38 -11.33 -8.52
C PRO A 278 23.28 -10.63 -9.54
N ASP A 279 22.68 -10.18 -10.64
CA ASP A 279 23.38 -9.45 -11.70
C ASP A 279 24.11 -8.22 -11.14
N GLU A 280 25.41 -8.13 -11.43
CA GLU A 280 26.30 -7.09 -10.89
C GLU A 280 25.83 -5.67 -11.21
N GLU A 281 25.16 -5.52 -12.36
CA GLU A 281 24.64 -4.25 -12.84
C GLU A 281 23.46 -3.73 -11.99
N ILE A 282 22.56 -4.60 -11.53
CA ILE A 282 21.34 -4.19 -10.82
C ILE A 282 21.66 -3.78 -9.38
N ALA A 283 22.46 -4.57 -8.67
CA ALA A 283 22.87 -4.26 -7.30
C ALA A 283 23.75 -3.00 -7.25
N ALA A 284 24.69 -2.85 -8.18
CA ALA A 284 25.52 -1.66 -8.28
C ALA A 284 24.71 -0.42 -8.67
N ALA A 285 23.74 -0.52 -9.60
CA ALA A 285 22.87 0.59 -9.97
C ALA A 285 21.98 1.03 -8.80
N ALA A 286 21.43 0.10 -8.02
CA ALA A 286 20.61 0.44 -6.86
C ALA A 286 21.43 1.06 -5.72
N ALA A 287 22.65 0.56 -5.46
CA ALA A 287 23.56 1.17 -4.49
C ALA A 287 24.05 2.56 -4.91
N ALA A 288 24.34 2.75 -6.20
CA ALA A 288 24.70 4.06 -6.76
C ALA A 288 23.54 5.05 -6.69
N ALA A 289 22.33 4.64 -7.09
CA ALA A 289 21.12 5.47 -7.02
C ALA A 289 20.78 5.85 -5.56
N ALA A 290 20.93 4.91 -4.61
CA ALA A 290 20.75 5.19 -3.19
C ALA A 290 21.78 6.20 -2.66
N ALA A 291 23.03 6.12 -3.11
CA ALA A 291 24.08 7.08 -2.74
C ALA A 291 23.87 8.47 -3.37
N GLU A 292 23.42 8.53 -4.63
CA GLU A 292 23.12 9.78 -5.34
C GLU A 292 21.87 10.47 -4.77
N LEU A 293 20.84 9.70 -4.42
CA LEU A 293 19.63 10.21 -3.74
C LEU A 293 19.94 10.70 -2.31
N ALA A 294 20.80 9.97 -1.57
CA ALA A 294 21.24 10.41 -0.25
C ALA A 294 22.09 11.69 -0.32
N ALA A 295 22.94 11.84 -1.34
CA ALA A 295 23.71 13.07 -1.56
C ALA A 295 22.81 14.26 -1.94
N ALA A 296 21.76 14.03 -2.76
CA ALA A 296 20.79 15.06 -3.10
C ALA A 296 19.90 15.48 -1.91
N GLN A 297 19.72 14.61 -0.91
CA GLN A 297 18.96 14.91 0.31
C GLN A 297 19.82 15.53 1.43
N ASP A 298 21.15 15.41 1.38
CA ASP A 298 22.06 16.08 2.32
C ASP A 298 22.08 17.60 2.11
N GLU A 299 21.79 18.08 0.89
CA GLU A 299 21.52 19.51 0.62
C GLU A 299 20.25 20.03 1.31
N ASN A 300 19.32 19.14 1.70
CA ASN A 300 18.10 19.48 2.43
C ASN A 300 18.23 19.36 3.96
N ALA A 301 19.43 19.06 4.50
CA ALA A 301 19.62 18.83 5.93
C ALA A 301 19.39 20.06 6.84
N ASP A 302 19.44 21.27 6.27
CA ASP A 302 19.13 22.54 6.97
C ASP A 302 17.66 23.01 6.78
N LEU A 303 16.82 22.25 6.06
CA LEU A 303 15.42 22.62 5.80
C LEU A 303 14.49 22.29 6.98
N SER A 304 13.55 23.20 7.24
CA SER A 304 12.49 22.99 8.22
C SER A 304 11.49 21.90 7.78
N PRO A 305 10.67 21.34 8.68
CA PRO A 305 9.67 20.33 8.32
C PRO A 305 8.69 20.77 7.23
N GLU A 306 8.41 22.08 7.13
CA GLU A 306 7.56 22.66 6.09
C GLU A 306 8.27 22.68 4.72
N GLU A 307 9.56 23.01 4.71
CA GLU A 307 10.39 23.01 3.49
C GLU A 307 10.71 21.59 3.00
N ILE A 308 10.86 20.60 3.90
CA ILE A 308 10.97 19.19 3.54
C ILE A 308 9.70 18.73 2.82
N VAL A 309 8.52 19.06 3.36
CA VAL A 309 7.23 18.75 2.70
C VAL A 309 7.12 19.46 1.35
N LEU A 310 7.56 20.71 1.24
CA LEU A 310 7.57 21.47 -0.03
C LEU A 310 8.54 20.88 -1.07
N SER A 311 9.67 20.30 -0.64
CA SER A 311 10.65 19.63 -1.52
C SER A 311 10.17 18.28 -2.09
N MET A 312 9.04 17.77 -1.60
CA MET A 312 8.41 16.51 -2.02
C MET A 312 7.19 16.70 -2.94
N VAL A 313 6.97 17.93 -3.45
CA VAL A 313 5.89 18.31 -4.38
C VAL A 313 6.45 18.59 -5.77
#